data_AF-A0A7L3L7T4-F1
#
_entry.id   AF-A0A7L3L7T4-F1
#
_cell.length_a   1.000
_cell.length_b   1.000
_cell.length_c   1.000
_cell.angle_alpha   90.00
_cell.angle_beta   90.00
_cell.angle_gamma   90.00
#
_symmetry.space_group_name_H-M   'P 1'
#
loop_
_entity.id
_entity.type
_entity.pdbx_description
1 polymer ?
#
loop_
_entity_poly.entity_id
_entity_poly.type
_entity_poly.pdbx_seq_one_letter_code
_entity_poly.pdbx_strand_id
1 'polypeptide(L)'
;MALHVPKAPGFAQMLKEGAKHYSGLEEAVYRNIQACKELAQTTRTAYGPNGMNKMVINHLEKLFVTNDAATILRQLEVQHPAAKMLVMASHMQEQEVGDGTNFVLVFAGVLLELAEDLLRMGLSVSEASCVIEGYEKACKKALEILPDLVCCSAKNLRDIEEVASLLHTSVMSKQYGNEQFLAKLIAQACVSILPDSGHFNVDNIRVCKIVGAGISASSVLHGMVFKKETEGDVTSVKDAKIAVYSCPFDGMVTETKGTVLIKNAEELMNFSKGEENLMDMQVKAIADSGANVVVTGGKVADMALHYANKYNLMLVRLNSKWDLRRLCKTVGATALPRLTPPTLEEMGHCDSVYLSEVGDTQVVVFKHEKEDGAISTILIRGSTDNLMDDIERAVDDGVNTFKVLTRDKRLVPGGGATEIELAKQITSYGETCPGLDQYAIKKFAEAFEAIPRALAENSGVKANEVISKLYAVHQEGNKNVGFDIEAESAAVKDMLEAGVLDTYLGKSWGIKLATNAAVTVLRVDQIIMAKPAGGPTPPSGKKDWDEDQND
;
A
#
# COMPACT_ATOMS: atom_id res chain seq x y z
N MET A 1 -11.28 53.63 -17.66
CA MET A 1 -10.23 52.58 -17.69
C MET A 1 -9.34 52.82 -16.50
N ALA A 2 -9.08 51.82 -15.65
CA ALA A 2 -8.09 51.97 -14.58
C ALA A 2 -6.69 52.10 -15.19
N LEU A 3 -5.88 53.02 -14.68
CA LEU A 3 -4.48 53.16 -15.09
C LEU A 3 -3.73 51.86 -14.78
N HIS A 4 -2.98 51.35 -15.75
CA HIS A 4 -2.13 50.19 -15.52
C HIS A 4 -1.03 50.58 -14.55
N VAL A 5 -1.14 50.14 -13.29
CA VAL A 5 -0.08 50.34 -12.30
C VAL A 5 1.19 49.69 -12.85
N PRO A 6 2.31 50.42 -12.98
CA PRO A 6 3.55 49.81 -13.45
C PRO A 6 4.03 48.79 -12.43
N LYS A 7 4.22 47.54 -12.86
CA LYS A 7 4.84 46.51 -12.01
C LYS A 7 6.27 46.97 -11.68
N ALA A 8 6.57 47.10 -10.39
CA ALA A 8 7.89 47.54 -9.94
C ALA A 8 9.02 46.68 -10.55
N PRO A 9 10.17 47.27 -10.92
CA PRO A 9 11.34 46.51 -11.34
C PRO A 9 11.84 45.67 -10.16
N GLY A 10 11.85 44.35 -10.33
CA GLY A 10 12.19 43.38 -9.29
C GLY A 10 12.34 41.97 -9.86
N PHE A 11 12.64 41.00 -8.99
CA PHE A 11 12.93 39.61 -9.37
C PHE A 11 11.89 38.97 -10.31
N ALA A 12 10.61 39.34 -10.15
CA ALA A 12 9.52 38.90 -11.03
C ALA A 12 9.69 39.27 -12.53
N GLN A 13 10.50 40.29 -12.87
CA GLN A 13 10.82 40.66 -14.26
C GLN A 13 11.99 39.82 -14.85
N MET A 14 12.77 39.13 -14.01
CA MET A 14 13.82 38.21 -14.47
C MET A 14 13.28 36.81 -14.81
N LEU A 15 12.07 36.48 -14.35
CA LEU A 15 11.40 35.21 -14.58
C LEU A 15 10.59 35.23 -15.89
N LYS A 16 10.37 34.06 -16.48
CA LYS A 16 9.51 33.90 -17.66
C LYS A 16 8.08 34.37 -17.35
N GLU A 17 7.45 35.00 -18.33
CA GLU A 17 6.09 35.53 -18.19
C GLU A 17 5.09 34.44 -17.76
N GLY A 18 4.36 34.72 -16.68
CA GLY A 18 3.42 33.77 -16.05
C GLY A 18 4.01 32.92 -14.91
N ALA A 19 5.30 33.04 -14.61
CA ALA A 19 5.85 32.52 -13.35
C ALA A 19 5.33 33.34 -12.15
N LYS A 20 5.07 32.66 -11.03
CA LYS A 20 4.70 33.26 -9.76
C LYS A 20 5.84 33.05 -8.76
N HIS A 21 6.18 34.11 -8.04
CA HIS A 21 7.20 34.11 -7.00
C HIS A 21 6.58 34.55 -5.68
N TYR A 22 6.76 33.73 -4.65
CA TYR A 22 6.33 34.00 -3.28
C TYR A 22 7.55 33.96 -2.38
N SER A 23 7.69 34.93 -1.48
CA SER A 23 8.90 35.10 -0.66
C SER A 23 8.57 35.72 0.69
N GLY A 24 9.29 35.28 1.72
CA GLY A 24 9.17 35.82 3.07
C GLY A 24 8.18 35.04 3.94
N LEU A 25 8.23 35.33 5.24
CA LEU A 25 7.53 34.60 6.29
C LEU A 25 6.02 34.52 6.05
N GLU A 26 5.42 35.67 5.72
CA GLU A 26 3.97 35.81 5.60
C GLU A 26 3.41 35.11 4.36
N GLU A 27 4.05 35.27 3.20
CA GLU A 27 3.50 34.79 1.92
C GLU A 27 4.03 33.40 1.49
N ALA A 28 5.22 33.00 1.95
CA ALA A 28 5.76 31.66 1.71
C ALA A 28 5.57 30.72 2.91
N VAL A 29 6.05 31.08 4.10
CA VAL A 29 6.09 30.14 5.24
C VAL A 29 4.71 29.86 5.82
N TYR A 30 3.91 30.87 6.18
CA TYR A 30 2.54 30.61 6.67
C TYR A 30 1.65 29.97 5.60
N ARG A 31 1.86 30.28 4.32
CA ARG A 31 1.15 29.61 3.22
C ARG A 31 1.52 28.13 3.09
N ASN A 32 2.80 27.80 3.24
CA ASN A 32 3.27 26.41 3.30
C ASN A 32 2.64 25.66 4.47
N ILE A 33 2.65 26.26 5.66
CA ILE A 33 2.07 25.70 6.88
C ILE A 33 0.56 25.49 6.71
N GLN A 34 -0.18 26.47 6.20
CA GLN A 34 -1.63 26.38 5.99
C GLN A 34 -2.01 25.26 5.02
N ALA A 35 -1.32 25.14 3.88
CA ALA A 35 -1.58 24.05 2.93
C ALA A 35 -1.28 22.66 3.53
N CYS A 36 -0.29 22.57 4.42
CA CYS A 36 0.02 21.35 5.16
C CYS A 36 -1.02 21.04 6.25
N LYS A 37 -1.50 22.06 6.97
CA LYS A 37 -2.58 21.95 7.97
C LYS A 37 -3.86 21.41 7.34
N GLU A 38 -4.30 21.96 6.22
CA GLU A 38 -5.51 21.52 5.51
C GLU A 38 -5.41 20.06 5.08
N LEU A 39 -4.24 19.62 4.59
CA LEU A 39 -3.98 18.23 4.23
C LEU A 39 -4.03 17.31 5.46
N ALA A 40 -3.38 17.70 6.55
CA ALA A 40 -3.36 16.93 7.80
C ALA A 40 -4.76 16.84 8.45
N GLN A 41 -5.56 17.91 8.43
CA GLN A 41 -6.94 17.88 8.93
C GLN A 41 -7.85 16.98 8.09
N THR A 42 -7.63 16.93 6.77
CA THR A 42 -8.36 16.02 5.86
C THR A 42 -8.14 14.56 6.25
N THR A 43 -6.92 14.17 6.65
CA THR A 43 -6.58 12.79 7.03
C THR A 43 -6.76 12.50 8.53
N ARG A 44 -6.68 13.49 9.41
CA ARG A 44 -6.92 13.37 10.88
C ARG A 44 -8.25 12.70 11.20
N THR A 45 -9.31 13.05 10.46
CA THR A 45 -10.65 12.46 10.65
C THR A 45 -10.76 11.01 10.18
N ALA A 46 -9.72 10.45 9.55
CA ALA A 46 -9.58 9.04 9.17
C ALA A 46 -8.55 8.31 10.06
N TYR A 47 -8.26 8.82 11.27
CA TYR A 47 -7.29 8.24 12.19
C TYR A 47 -7.93 7.38 13.29
N GLY A 48 -7.35 6.21 13.57
CA GLY A 48 -7.85 5.24 14.53
C GLY A 48 -9.02 4.39 14.00
N PRO A 49 -9.51 3.42 14.80
CA PRO A 49 -10.59 2.50 14.39
C PRO A 49 -11.92 3.21 14.06
N ASN A 50 -12.19 4.35 14.70
CA ASN A 50 -13.34 5.22 14.40
C ASN A 50 -13.05 6.21 13.24
N GLY A 51 -12.04 5.92 12.39
CA GLY A 51 -11.64 6.74 11.26
C GLY A 51 -12.73 6.80 10.17
N MET A 52 -13.17 8.01 9.82
CA MET A 52 -14.19 8.23 8.81
C MET A 52 -13.62 8.09 7.38
N ASN A 53 -14.07 7.07 6.66
CA ASN A 53 -13.78 6.84 5.24
C ASN A 53 -14.02 8.10 4.39
N LYS A 54 -13.15 8.34 3.41
CA LYS A 54 -13.27 9.39 2.40
C LYS A 54 -13.68 8.79 1.07
N MET A 55 -14.54 9.49 0.35
CA MET A 55 -14.85 9.22 -1.05
C MET A 55 -13.99 10.11 -1.93
N VAL A 56 -13.06 9.52 -2.68
CA VAL A 56 -12.22 10.21 -3.65
C VAL A 56 -12.62 9.74 -5.05
N ILE A 57 -13.11 10.65 -5.88
CA ILE A 57 -13.40 10.39 -7.30
C ILE A 57 -12.22 10.95 -8.09
N ASN A 58 -11.52 10.07 -8.81
CA ASN A 58 -10.37 10.47 -9.63
C ASN A 58 -10.81 11.03 -10.99
N HIS A 59 -9.91 11.65 -11.76
CA HIS A 59 -10.17 12.22 -13.10
C HIS A 59 -10.69 11.22 -14.15
N LEU A 60 -10.64 9.92 -13.85
CA LEU A 60 -11.22 8.83 -14.65
C LEU A 60 -12.59 8.35 -14.13
N GLU A 61 -13.26 9.16 -13.30
CA GLU A 61 -14.55 8.90 -12.64
C GLU A 61 -14.58 7.63 -11.75
N LYS A 62 -13.41 7.07 -11.43
CA LYS A 62 -13.28 5.95 -10.49
C LYS A 62 -13.48 6.43 -9.07
N LEU A 63 -14.50 5.88 -8.41
CA LEU A 63 -14.77 6.06 -7.00
C LEU A 63 -13.84 5.17 -6.16
N PHE A 64 -13.11 5.79 -5.24
CA PHE A 64 -12.42 5.10 -4.15
C PHE A 64 -13.09 5.49 -2.83
N VAL A 65 -13.51 4.49 -2.06
CA VAL A 65 -13.80 4.63 -0.63
C VAL A 65 -12.60 4.09 0.12
N THR A 66 -12.10 4.85 1.11
CA THR A 66 -10.95 4.44 1.92
C THR A 66 -10.74 5.32 3.16
N ASN A 67 -10.19 4.76 4.24
CA ASN A 67 -9.61 5.48 5.39
C ASN A 67 -8.08 5.60 5.33
N ASP A 68 -7.37 4.77 4.57
CA ASP A 68 -5.92 4.84 4.46
C ASP A 68 -5.46 6.17 3.82
N ALA A 69 -4.68 6.92 4.60
CA ALA A 69 -4.17 8.21 4.19
C ALA A 69 -3.20 8.14 3.00
N ALA A 70 -2.39 7.07 2.85
CA ALA A 70 -1.51 6.94 1.70
C ALA A 70 -2.29 6.70 0.40
N THR A 71 -3.41 5.98 0.44
CA THR A 71 -4.33 5.82 -0.69
C THR A 71 -5.07 7.11 -0.99
N ILE A 72 -5.61 7.81 0.02
CA ILE A 72 -6.26 9.13 -0.15
C ILE A 72 -5.30 10.09 -0.88
N LEU A 73 -4.07 10.24 -0.39
CA LEU A 73 -3.08 11.15 -0.98
C LEU A 73 -2.57 10.75 -2.37
N ARG A 74 -2.61 9.45 -2.72
CA ARG A 74 -2.28 8.97 -4.08
C ARG A 74 -3.39 9.29 -5.09
N GLN A 75 -4.64 9.39 -4.67
CA GLN A 75 -5.78 9.70 -5.54
C GLN A 75 -6.09 11.21 -5.59
N LEU A 76 -5.65 12.00 -4.61
CA LEU A 76 -5.81 13.46 -4.59
C LEU A 76 -4.77 14.18 -5.47
N GLU A 77 -5.23 15.15 -6.26
CA GLU A 77 -4.36 16.01 -7.08
C GLU A 77 -3.69 17.12 -6.25
N VAL A 78 -2.73 16.74 -5.39
CA VAL A 78 -1.98 17.69 -4.55
C VAL A 78 -1.09 18.58 -5.41
N GLN A 79 -1.50 19.83 -5.66
CA GLN A 79 -0.72 20.77 -6.46
C GLN A 79 0.38 21.50 -5.66
N HIS A 80 0.13 21.80 -4.38
CA HIS A 80 0.99 22.67 -3.57
C HIS A 80 2.35 22.03 -3.24
N PRO A 81 3.51 22.69 -3.50
CA PRO A 81 4.83 22.08 -3.31
C PRO A 81 5.11 21.58 -1.88
N ALA A 82 4.81 22.37 -0.85
CA ALA A 82 5.01 21.94 0.54
C ALA A 82 4.13 20.74 0.93
N ALA A 83 2.90 20.68 0.42
CA ALA A 83 2.01 19.56 0.65
C ALA A 83 2.54 18.27 -0.01
N LYS A 84 3.16 18.37 -1.20
CA LYS A 84 3.86 17.23 -1.83
C LYS A 84 5.01 16.68 -0.98
N MET A 85 5.68 17.50 -0.17
CA MET A 85 6.71 17.01 0.77
C MET A 85 6.10 16.07 1.83
N LEU A 86 4.92 16.41 2.36
CA LEU A 86 4.19 15.53 3.28
C LEU A 86 3.67 14.26 2.60
N VAL A 87 3.15 14.37 1.37
CA VAL A 87 2.76 13.20 0.56
C VAL A 87 3.95 12.25 0.38
N MET A 88 5.13 12.76 0.01
CA MET A 88 6.34 11.93 -0.11
C MET A 88 6.74 11.28 1.22
N ALA A 89 6.63 11.98 2.35
CA ALA A 89 6.91 11.42 3.67
C ALA A 89 5.95 10.27 4.03
N SER A 90 4.65 10.42 3.78
CA SER A 90 3.68 9.32 3.96
C SER A 90 3.96 8.13 3.04
N HIS A 91 4.41 8.38 1.81
CA HIS A 91 4.76 7.31 0.86
C HIS A 91 6.05 6.56 1.24
N MET A 92 7.01 7.23 1.88
CA MET A 92 8.20 6.55 2.44
C MET A 92 7.83 5.66 3.64
N GLN A 93 6.93 6.11 4.51
CA GLN A 93 6.42 5.31 5.63
C GLN A 93 5.71 4.04 5.13
N GLU A 94 4.85 4.19 4.11
CA GLU A 94 4.15 3.09 3.42
C GLU A 94 5.14 2.03 2.87
N GLN A 95 6.25 2.45 2.26
CA GLN A 95 7.23 1.52 1.67
C GLN A 95 8.07 0.76 2.72
N GLU A 96 8.49 1.45 3.79
CA GLU A 96 9.34 0.85 4.83
C GLU A 96 8.55 -0.05 5.78
N VAL A 97 7.48 0.50 6.36
CA VAL A 97 6.71 -0.08 7.48
C VAL A 97 5.34 -0.57 7.01
N GLY A 98 4.71 0.14 6.05
CA GLY A 98 3.35 -0.16 5.56
C GLY A 98 2.26 0.01 6.61
N ASP A 99 2.49 0.87 7.61
CA ASP A 99 1.56 1.30 8.64
C ASP A 99 2.05 2.64 9.23
N GLY A 100 1.18 3.40 9.90
CA GLY A 100 1.49 4.70 10.50
C GLY A 100 1.51 5.85 9.50
N THR A 101 1.01 5.67 8.28
CA THR A 101 0.96 6.69 7.22
C THR A 101 0.21 7.95 7.69
N ASN A 102 -0.91 7.78 8.37
CA ASN A 102 -1.72 8.88 8.90
C ASN A 102 -1.07 9.56 10.13
N PHE A 103 -0.37 8.79 10.98
CA PHE A 103 0.42 9.35 12.09
C PHE A 103 1.48 10.33 11.58
N VAL A 104 2.20 9.99 10.50
CA VAL A 104 3.20 10.88 9.88
C VAL A 104 2.59 12.22 9.44
N LEU A 105 1.40 12.18 8.84
CA LEU A 105 0.71 13.37 8.31
C LEU A 105 0.16 14.26 9.42
N VAL A 106 -0.52 13.68 10.40
CA VAL A 106 -1.07 14.42 11.55
C VAL A 106 0.06 15.05 12.36
N PHE A 107 1.10 14.28 12.70
CA PHE A 107 2.22 14.79 13.49
C PHE A 107 3.01 15.88 12.74
N ALA A 108 3.30 15.69 11.44
CA ALA A 108 3.98 16.73 10.66
C ALA A 108 3.14 18.01 10.47
N GLY A 109 1.82 17.88 10.30
CA GLY A 109 0.91 19.03 10.23
C GLY A 109 0.87 19.84 11.52
N VAL A 110 0.88 19.16 12.68
CA VAL A 110 0.87 19.79 14.00
C VAL A 110 2.23 20.39 14.37
N LEU A 111 3.34 19.75 13.99
CA LEU A 111 4.67 20.37 14.10
C LEU A 111 4.75 21.69 13.32
N LEU A 112 4.14 21.76 12.13
CA LEU A 112 4.06 23.00 11.37
C LEU A 112 3.10 24.02 12.00
N GLU A 113 2.02 23.57 12.65
CA GLU A 113 1.10 24.42 13.41
C GLU A 113 1.76 25.10 14.61
N LEU A 114 2.47 24.34 15.43
CA LEU A 114 3.15 24.88 16.60
C LEU A 114 4.42 25.66 16.23
N ALA A 115 5.01 25.42 15.06
CA ALA A 115 6.04 26.27 14.49
C ALA A 115 5.50 27.64 14.05
N GLU A 116 4.27 27.72 13.52
CA GLU A 116 3.62 29.01 13.23
C GLU A 116 3.42 29.85 14.50
N ASP A 117 3.02 29.24 15.62
CA ASP A 117 2.91 29.96 16.90
C ASP A 117 4.25 30.54 17.36
N LEU A 118 5.35 29.78 17.21
CA LEU A 118 6.71 30.21 17.52
C LEU A 118 7.15 31.40 16.64
N LEU A 119 6.87 31.34 15.33
CA LEU A 119 7.16 32.44 14.40
C LEU A 119 6.33 33.70 14.72
N ARG A 120 5.03 33.53 15.03
CA ARG A 120 4.13 34.63 15.45
C ARG A 120 4.57 35.30 16.76
N MET A 121 5.24 34.57 17.66
CA MET A 121 5.84 35.14 18.89
C MET A 121 7.12 35.96 18.62
N GLY A 122 7.58 36.06 17.36
CA GLY A 122 8.66 36.97 16.96
C GLY A 122 10.08 36.38 17.02
N LEU A 123 10.20 35.05 17.00
CA LEU A 123 11.49 34.34 16.92
C LEU A 123 12.20 34.59 15.57
N SER A 124 12.96 35.68 15.52
CA SER A 124 13.62 36.25 14.33
C SER A 124 15.13 36.48 14.56
N VAL A 125 16.02 36.64 13.57
CA VAL A 125 15.87 36.70 12.09
C VAL A 125 16.43 35.44 11.37
N SER A 126 17.01 34.51 12.12
CA SER A 126 17.56 33.22 11.64
C SER A 126 16.49 32.12 11.64
N GLU A 127 15.27 32.46 11.23
CA GLU A 127 14.05 32.15 12.02
C GLU A 127 13.70 30.67 12.10
N ALA A 128 13.78 29.98 10.96
CA ALA A 128 13.58 28.55 10.93
C ALA A 128 14.71 27.79 11.63
N SER A 129 15.95 28.31 11.70
CA SER A 129 17.10 27.52 12.16
C SER A 129 16.99 27.13 13.64
N CYS A 130 16.56 28.03 14.53
CA CYS A 130 16.37 27.70 15.95
C CYS A 130 15.21 26.72 16.16
N VAL A 131 14.09 26.90 15.45
CA VAL A 131 12.94 25.97 15.51
C VAL A 131 13.34 24.58 14.98
N ILE A 132 14.07 24.55 13.85
CA ILE A 132 14.60 23.33 13.23
C ILE A 132 15.61 22.65 14.15
N GLU A 133 16.56 23.38 14.73
CA GLU A 133 17.56 22.82 15.65
C GLU A 133 16.89 22.27 16.91
N GLY A 134 15.90 22.97 17.46
CA GLY A 134 15.08 22.49 18.57
C GLY A 134 14.30 21.22 18.21
N TYR A 135 13.67 21.16 17.04
CA TYR A 135 12.96 19.97 16.55
C TYR A 135 13.92 18.80 16.24
N GLU A 136 15.10 19.06 15.68
CA GLU A 136 16.13 18.03 15.45
C GLU A 136 16.71 17.50 16.77
N LYS A 137 16.93 18.37 17.77
CA LYS A 137 17.36 17.99 19.13
C LYS A 137 16.27 17.17 19.83
N ALA A 138 15.01 17.62 19.78
CA ALA A 138 13.87 16.91 20.35
C ALA A 138 13.62 15.56 19.68
N CYS A 139 13.72 15.45 18.36
CA CYS A 139 13.57 14.20 17.62
C CYS A 139 14.69 13.20 17.93
N LYS A 140 15.95 13.64 18.04
CA LYS A 140 17.05 12.80 18.53
C LYS A 140 16.74 12.27 19.94
N LYS A 141 16.29 13.13 20.85
CA LYS A 141 15.92 12.73 22.21
C LYS A 141 14.71 11.78 22.24
N ALA A 142 13.71 11.98 21.39
CA ALA A 142 12.57 11.08 21.25
C ALA A 142 13.00 9.67 20.81
N LEU A 143 13.93 9.57 19.86
CA LEU A 143 14.48 8.29 19.39
C LEU A 143 15.41 7.61 20.43
N GLU A 144 16.02 8.38 21.34
CA GLU A 144 16.73 7.83 22.51
C GLU A 144 15.77 7.29 23.57
N ILE A 145 14.62 7.94 23.79
CA ILE A 145 13.62 7.55 24.81
C ILE A 145 12.76 6.37 24.36
N LEU A 146 12.36 6.33 23.09
CA LEU A 146 11.48 5.30 22.53
C LEU A 146 11.87 3.84 22.88
N PRO A 147 13.15 3.41 22.88
CA PRO A 147 13.51 2.03 23.27
C PRO A 147 13.26 1.72 24.75
N ASP A 148 13.26 2.73 25.64
CA ASP A 148 12.97 2.59 27.08
C ASP A 148 11.45 2.49 27.37
N LEU A 149 10.61 2.65 26.34
CA LEU A 149 9.15 2.54 26.37
C LEU A 149 8.64 1.22 25.78
N VAL A 150 9.54 0.32 25.36
CA VAL A 150 9.17 -0.99 24.82
C VAL A 150 8.61 -1.86 25.93
N CYS A 151 7.33 -2.25 25.78
CA CYS A 151 6.59 -2.98 26.80
C CYS A 151 6.70 -4.51 26.64
N CYS A 152 6.84 -5.00 25.40
CA CYS A 152 6.98 -6.42 25.11
C CYS A 152 7.74 -6.67 23.80
N SER A 153 8.06 -7.94 23.54
CA SER A 153 8.65 -8.38 22.29
C SER A 153 8.07 -9.73 21.84
N ALA A 154 7.88 -9.89 20.53
CA ALA A 154 7.35 -11.11 19.93
C ALA A 154 8.32 -12.29 20.12
N LYS A 155 7.87 -13.33 20.84
CA LYS A 155 8.69 -14.52 21.14
C LYS A 155 8.78 -15.39 19.90
N ASN A 156 7.66 -15.91 19.42
CA ASN A 156 7.61 -16.88 18.32
C ASN A 156 6.76 -16.39 17.15
N LEU A 157 7.41 -15.94 16.07
CA LEU A 157 6.76 -15.53 14.82
C LEU A 157 6.18 -16.70 14.00
N ARG A 158 6.16 -17.92 14.57
CA ARG A 158 5.53 -19.13 14.02
C ARG A 158 4.24 -19.51 14.75
N ASP A 159 3.98 -18.93 15.92
CA ASP A 159 2.72 -19.17 16.61
C ASP A 159 1.64 -18.28 15.99
N ILE A 160 0.61 -18.92 15.42
CA ILE A 160 -0.48 -18.23 14.74
C ILE A 160 -1.28 -17.37 15.74
N GLU A 161 -1.40 -17.79 17.00
CA GLU A 161 -2.16 -17.05 18.02
C GLU A 161 -1.38 -15.84 18.54
N GLU A 162 -0.08 -16.00 18.82
CA GLU A 162 0.80 -14.87 19.18
C GLU A 162 0.80 -13.84 18.03
N VAL A 163 1.04 -14.27 16.78
CA VAL A 163 1.06 -13.38 15.61
C VAL A 163 -0.30 -12.72 15.36
N ALA A 164 -1.42 -13.45 15.47
CA ALA A 164 -2.74 -12.87 15.30
C ALA A 164 -3.04 -11.77 16.33
N SER A 165 -2.57 -11.91 17.58
CA SER A 165 -2.71 -10.85 18.59
C SER A 165 -1.95 -9.56 18.24
N LEU A 166 -0.81 -9.68 17.53
CA LEU A 166 0.00 -8.55 17.08
C LEU A 166 -0.51 -7.90 15.80
N LEU A 167 -1.13 -8.67 14.90
CA LEU A 167 -1.75 -8.18 13.66
C LEU A 167 -3.16 -7.65 13.89
N HIS A 168 -3.77 -7.96 15.03
CA HIS A 168 -5.09 -7.46 15.43
C HIS A 168 -5.17 -5.93 15.33
N THR A 169 -4.14 -5.23 15.80
CA THR A 169 -4.15 -3.77 16.00
C THR A 169 -4.05 -2.99 14.69
N SER A 170 -3.17 -3.43 13.78
CA SER A 170 -3.04 -2.83 12.45
C SER A 170 -4.32 -3.00 11.64
N VAL A 171 -4.96 -4.18 11.69
CA VAL A 171 -6.26 -4.44 11.04
C VAL A 171 -7.39 -3.65 11.70
N MET A 172 -7.46 -3.62 13.04
CA MET A 172 -8.49 -2.89 13.83
C MET A 172 -8.57 -1.41 13.44
N SER A 173 -7.44 -0.79 13.12
CA SER A 173 -7.39 0.62 12.68
C SER A 173 -8.11 0.89 11.35
N LYS A 174 -8.31 -0.13 10.51
CA LYS A 174 -8.92 -0.02 9.18
C LYS A 174 -10.29 -0.71 9.06
N GLN A 175 -10.46 -1.88 9.67
CA GLN A 175 -11.61 -2.78 9.53
C GLN A 175 -12.15 -3.16 10.91
N TYR A 176 -12.82 -2.21 11.57
CA TYR A 176 -13.44 -2.43 12.87
C TYR A 176 -14.66 -3.38 12.80
N GLY A 177 -14.72 -4.31 13.75
CA GLY A 177 -15.74 -5.36 13.90
C GLY A 177 -15.41 -6.71 13.24
N ASN A 178 -14.33 -6.81 12.44
CA ASN A 178 -13.89 -8.06 11.80
C ASN A 178 -12.39 -8.36 12.02
N GLU A 179 -11.70 -7.57 12.83
CA GLU A 179 -10.25 -7.58 13.01
C GLU A 179 -9.70 -8.94 13.49
N GLN A 180 -10.33 -9.60 14.47
CA GLN A 180 -9.86 -10.89 14.97
C GLN A 180 -9.86 -11.99 13.90
N PHE A 181 -10.89 -12.00 13.05
CA PHE A 181 -11.02 -12.99 11.98
C PHE A 181 -9.99 -12.71 10.86
N LEU A 182 -9.88 -11.46 10.43
CA LEU A 182 -8.92 -11.04 9.41
C LEU A 182 -7.47 -11.24 9.88
N ALA A 183 -7.12 -10.82 11.10
CA ALA A 183 -5.79 -11.00 11.67
C ALA A 183 -5.39 -12.47 11.75
N LYS A 184 -6.31 -13.38 12.08
CA LYS A 184 -6.06 -14.83 12.07
C LYS A 184 -5.79 -15.37 10.66
N LEU A 185 -6.54 -14.93 9.64
CA LEU A 185 -6.30 -15.31 8.25
C LEU A 185 -4.93 -14.80 7.76
N ILE A 186 -4.59 -13.54 8.07
CA ILE A 186 -3.29 -12.95 7.69
C ILE A 186 -2.16 -13.68 8.40
N ALA A 187 -2.27 -13.92 9.72
CA ALA A 187 -1.29 -14.67 10.50
C ALA A 187 -1.04 -16.08 9.92
N GLN A 188 -2.11 -16.83 9.59
CA GLN A 188 -1.98 -18.14 8.97
C GLN A 188 -1.24 -18.08 7.61
N ALA A 189 -1.55 -17.09 6.76
CA ALA A 189 -0.86 -16.92 5.48
C ALA A 189 0.62 -16.50 5.66
N CYS A 190 0.91 -15.59 6.59
CA CYS A 190 2.25 -15.14 6.94
C CYS A 190 3.13 -16.28 7.48
N VAL A 191 2.62 -17.07 8.43
CA VAL A 191 3.34 -18.20 9.04
C VAL A 191 3.64 -19.29 8.00
N SER A 192 2.68 -19.61 7.11
CA SER A 192 2.86 -20.63 6.06
C SER A 192 3.95 -20.33 5.02
N ILE A 193 4.41 -19.08 4.93
CA ILE A 193 5.45 -18.65 3.97
C ILE A 193 6.80 -18.43 4.66
N LEU A 194 6.83 -18.27 5.99
CA LEU A 194 8.00 -17.81 6.73
C LEU A 194 9.16 -18.82 6.64
N PRO A 195 10.24 -18.55 5.89
CA PRO A 195 11.33 -19.50 5.72
C PRO A 195 12.20 -19.58 6.99
N ASP A 196 12.90 -20.69 7.18
CA ASP A 196 13.90 -20.87 8.24
C ASP A 196 15.01 -19.79 8.22
N SER A 197 15.26 -19.17 7.07
CA SER A 197 16.22 -18.07 6.91
C SER A 197 15.77 -16.74 7.50
N GLY A 198 14.50 -16.60 7.92
CA GLY A 198 13.94 -15.38 8.50
C GLY A 198 13.67 -14.24 7.50
N HIS A 199 13.99 -14.43 6.21
CA HIS A 199 13.73 -13.43 5.17
C HIS A 199 12.28 -13.50 4.65
N PHE A 200 11.40 -12.70 5.23
CA PHE A 200 10.02 -12.57 4.77
C PHE A 200 9.87 -11.53 3.64
N ASN A 201 9.08 -11.87 2.62
CA ASN A 201 8.78 -10.99 1.49
C ASN A 201 7.26 -10.81 1.33
N VAL A 202 6.80 -9.57 1.32
CA VAL A 202 5.36 -9.22 1.27
C VAL A 202 4.71 -9.61 -0.05
N ASP A 203 5.46 -9.56 -1.15
CA ASP A 203 5.06 -9.99 -2.50
C ASP A 203 4.65 -11.47 -2.60
N ASN A 204 4.97 -12.26 -1.57
CA ASN A 204 4.62 -13.68 -1.48
C ASN A 204 3.23 -13.93 -0.87
N ILE A 205 2.55 -12.89 -0.35
CA ILE A 205 1.12 -13.00 -0.02
C ILE A 205 0.34 -12.35 -1.14
N ARG A 206 -0.63 -13.09 -1.68
CA ARG A 206 -1.56 -12.58 -2.68
C ARG A 206 -2.95 -12.43 -2.09
N VAL A 207 -3.60 -11.32 -2.37
CA VAL A 207 -5.05 -11.18 -2.18
C VAL A 207 -5.79 -11.57 -3.46
N CYS A 208 -6.84 -12.38 -3.32
CA CYS A 208 -7.81 -12.69 -4.38
C CYS A 208 -9.23 -12.36 -3.90
N LYS A 209 -9.66 -11.13 -4.19
CA LYS A 209 -11.03 -10.63 -3.96
C LYS A 209 -12.04 -11.34 -4.86
N ILE A 210 -13.08 -12.00 -4.34
CA ILE A 210 -14.17 -12.59 -5.12
C ILE A 210 -15.51 -12.13 -4.56
N VAL A 211 -16.37 -11.59 -5.43
CA VAL A 211 -17.67 -11.00 -5.06
C VAL A 211 -18.62 -12.08 -4.52
N GLY A 212 -19.42 -11.71 -3.52
CA GLY A 212 -20.51 -12.49 -2.96
C GLY A 212 -20.18 -13.13 -1.61
N ALA A 213 -21.21 -13.49 -0.84
CA ALA A 213 -21.12 -13.86 0.57
C ALA A 213 -20.51 -12.75 1.46
N GLY A 214 -20.45 -13.01 2.77
CA GLY A 214 -19.83 -12.11 3.76
C GLY A 214 -18.34 -12.39 3.94
N ILE A 215 -17.66 -11.48 4.65
CA ILE A 215 -16.21 -11.56 4.94
C ILE A 215 -15.84 -12.87 5.65
N SER A 216 -16.71 -13.37 6.51
CA SER A 216 -16.56 -14.65 7.25
C SER A 216 -16.42 -15.90 6.37
N ALA A 217 -16.74 -15.82 5.08
CA ALA A 217 -16.51 -16.89 4.10
C ALA A 217 -15.12 -16.83 3.43
N SER A 218 -14.26 -15.88 3.82
CA SER A 218 -12.88 -15.76 3.34
C SER A 218 -12.00 -16.90 3.88
N SER A 219 -11.01 -17.32 3.11
CA SER A 219 -10.14 -18.46 3.45
C SER A 219 -8.71 -18.27 2.96
N VAL A 220 -7.76 -18.89 3.66
CA VAL A 220 -6.36 -18.98 3.19
C VAL A 220 -6.20 -20.24 2.35
N LEU A 221 -5.59 -20.09 1.17
CA LEU A 221 -5.19 -21.19 0.30
C LEU A 221 -3.67 -21.15 0.09
N HIS A 222 -3.01 -22.26 0.40
CA HIS A 222 -1.57 -22.40 0.24
C HIS A 222 -1.23 -22.66 -1.25
N GLY A 223 -0.58 -21.71 -1.90
CA GLY A 223 -0.41 -21.65 -3.36
C GLY A 223 -1.14 -20.47 -4.01
N MET A 224 -1.53 -20.61 -5.28
CA MET A 224 -2.08 -19.52 -6.11
C MET A 224 -3.49 -19.79 -6.62
N VAL A 225 -4.33 -18.75 -6.56
CA VAL A 225 -5.68 -18.74 -7.15
C VAL A 225 -5.73 -17.74 -8.32
N PHE A 226 -6.46 -18.08 -9.37
CA PHE A 226 -6.72 -17.20 -10.52
C PHE A 226 -8.20 -17.23 -10.91
N LYS A 227 -8.77 -16.05 -11.19
CA LYS A 227 -10.12 -15.89 -11.79
C LYS A 227 -10.09 -16.24 -13.29
N LYS A 228 -9.94 -17.53 -13.56
CA LYS A 228 -9.86 -18.11 -14.89
C LYS A 228 -10.54 -19.46 -14.88
N GLU A 229 -11.03 -19.82 -16.06
CA GLU A 229 -11.52 -21.15 -16.39
C GLU A 229 -10.35 -21.95 -16.98
N THR A 230 -10.47 -23.27 -16.99
CA THR A 230 -9.62 -24.13 -17.82
C THR A 230 -10.13 -24.06 -19.24
N GLU A 231 -9.25 -23.81 -20.21
CA GLU A 231 -9.65 -23.80 -21.63
C GLU A 231 -9.96 -25.23 -22.11
N GLY A 232 -9.34 -26.26 -21.48
CA GLY A 232 -9.49 -27.67 -21.82
C GLY A 232 -10.39 -28.48 -20.86
N ASP A 233 -10.69 -29.71 -21.27
CA ASP A 233 -11.68 -30.60 -20.61
C ASP A 233 -11.23 -31.11 -19.22
N VAL A 234 -9.93 -31.08 -18.93
CA VAL A 234 -9.35 -31.59 -17.68
C VAL A 234 -9.48 -30.55 -16.58
N THR A 235 -10.44 -30.75 -15.67
CA THR A 235 -10.74 -29.81 -14.57
C THR A 235 -9.94 -30.03 -13.29
N SER A 236 -9.32 -31.20 -13.10
CA SER A 236 -8.51 -31.48 -11.90
C SER A 236 -7.37 -32.47 -12.16
N VAL A 237 -6.19 -32.16 -11.61
CA VAL A 237 -4.96 -32.97 -11.69
C VAL A 237 -4.34 -33.06 -10.29
N LYS A 238 -3.88 -34.26 -9.92
CA LYS A 238 -3.04 -34.51 -8.73
C LYS A 238 -1.60 -34.77 -9.16
N ASP A 239 -0.64 -34.44 -8.29
CA ASP A 239 0.81 -34.54 -8.57
C ASP A 239 1.16 -33.94 -9.95
N ALA A 240 0.70 -32.70 -10.15
CA ALA A 240 0.78 -31.98 -11.40
C ALA A 240 2.21 -31.54 -11.70
N LYS A 241 2.76 -32.08 -12.80
CA LYS A 241 3.93 -31.53 -13.47
C LYS A 241 3.51 -30.40 -14.40
N ILE A 242 4.04 -29.20 -14.15
CA ILE A 242 3.58 -27.96 -14.75
C ILE A 242 4.63 -27.38 -15.69
N ALA A 243 4.28 -27.24 -16.96
CA ALA A 243 5.06 -26.50 -17.95
C ALA A 243 4.51 -25.08 -18.08
N VAL A 244 5.34 -24.05 -17.89
CA VAL A 244 4.92 -22.65 -17.97
C VAL A 244 5.51 -21.99 -19.22
N TYR A 245 4.65 -21.56 -20.12
CA TYR A 245 5.00 -20.87 -21.37
C TYR A 245 4.62 -19.40 -21.32
N SER A 246 5.57 -18.52 -21.61
CA SER A 246 5.35 -17.08 -21.75
C SER A 246 4.82 -16.69 -23.15
N CYS A 247 4.97 -17.58 -24.13
CA CYS A 247 4.40 -17.43 -25.48
C CYS A 247 2.90 -17.82 -25.52
N PRO A 248 2.17 -17.44 -26.59
CA PRO A 248 0.91 -18.10 -26.92
C PRO A 248 1.10 -19.60 -27.22
N PHE A 249 0.03 -20.36 -27.09
CA PHE A 249 -0.08 -21.78 -27.43
C PHE A 249 -0.68 -21.88 -28.84
N ASP A 250 0.12 -21.48 -29.83
CA ASP A 250 -0.25 -21.28 -31.22
C ASP A 250 0.97 -21.54 -32.13
N GLY A 251 0.75 -21.70 -33.43
CA GLY A 251 1.80 -21.86 -34.42
C GLY A 251 2.78 -20.68 -34.42
N MET A 252 4.06 -20.96 -34.67
CA MET A 252 5.10 -19.92 -34.66
C MET A 252 4.99 -19.02 -35.90
N VAL A 253 4.37 -17.85 -35.73
CA VAL A 253 4.30 -16.80 -36.77
C VAL A 253 5.67 -16.09 -36.89
N THR A 254 6.10 -15.80 -38.12
CA THR A 254 7.30 -15.00 -38.38
C THR A 254 7.08 -13.53 -38.00
N GLU A 255 8.06 -12.88 -37.37
CA GLU A 255 7.97 -11.44 -37.03
C GLU A 255 7.86 -10.54 -38.27
N THR A 256 8.50 -10.94 -39.36
CA THR A 256 8.33 -10.32 -40.68
C THR A 256 7.11 -10.90 -41.40
N LYS A 257 6.57 -10.16 -42.39
CA LYS A 257 5.44 -10.63 -43.22
C LYS A 257 5.84 -11.85 -44.08
N GLY A 258 5.75 -13.04 -43.51
CA GLY A 258 5.78 -14.29 -44.25
C GLY A 258 4.48 -14.47 -45.01
N THR A 259 4.54 -14.57 -46.34
CA THR A 259 3.40 -14.95 -47.18
C THR A 259 3.61 -16.35 -47.72
N VAL A 260 2.64 -17.24 -47.47
CA VAL A 260 2.68 -18.61 -47.99
C VAL A 260 2.32 -18.58 -49.47
N LEU A 261 3.27 -18.90 -50.35
CA LEU A 261 3.08 -18.93 -51.80
C LEU A 261 2.54 -20.29 -52.23
N ILE A 262 1.21 -20.43 -52.21
CA ILE A 262 0.49 -21.62 -52.68
C ILE A 262 0.22 -21.46 -54.19
N LYS A 263 0.70 -22.39 -55.02
CA LYS A 263 0.51 -22.40 -56.48
C LYS A 263 -0.52 -23.43 -56.92
N ASN A 264 -0.62 -24.55 -56.20
CA ASN A 264 -1.47 -25.69 -56.56
C ASN A 264 -2.48 -26.04 -55.45
N ALA A 265 -3.62 -26.65 -55.83
CA ALA A 265 -4.62 -27.09 -54.86
C ALA A 265 -4.11 -28.19 -53.91
N GLU A 266 -3.21 -29.05 -54.39
CA GLU A 266 -2.55 -30.08 -53.57
C GLU A 266 -1.60 -29.46 -52.54
N GLU A 267 -0.91 -28.37 -52.88
CA GLU A 267 -0.05 -27.63 -51.95
C GLU A 267 -0.88 -27.01 -50.81
N LEU A 268 -2.10 -26.54 -51.10
CA LEU A 268 -3.03 -26.03 -50.08
C LEU A 268 -3.41 -27.13 -49.08
N MET A 269 -3.83 -28.30 -49.58
CA MET A 269 -4.21 -29.43 -48.73
C MET A 269 -3.02 -29.97 -47.91
N ASN A 270 -1.84 -30.04 -48.52
CA ASN A 270 -0.62 -30.48 -47.84
C ASN A 270 -0.11 -29.45 -46.82
N PHE A 271 -0.28 -28.15 -47.08
CA PHE A 271 0.03 -27.09 -46.13
C PHE A 271 -0.86 -27.17 -44.89
N SER A 272 -2.19 -27.26 -45.09
CA SER A 272 -3.16 -27.39 -44.00
C SER A 272 -2.90 -28.64 -43.13
N LYS A 273 -2.67 -29.80 -43.75
CA LYS A 273 -2.23 -31.01 -43.03
C LYS A 273 -0.85 -30.86 -42.38
N GLY A 274 0.03 -30.06 -42.96
CA GLY A 274 1.37 -29.78 -42.44
C GLY A 274 1.32 -29.01 -41.13
N GLU A 275 0.52 -27.93 -41.07
CA GLU A 275 0.26 -27.18 -39.84
C GLU A 275 -0.42 -28.05 -38.78
N GLU A 276 -1.45 -28.82 -39.16
CA GLU A 276 -2.15 -29.77 -38.29
C GLU A 276 -1.17 -30.76 -37.63
N ASN A 277 -0.35 -31.45 -38.44
CA ASN A 277 0.66 -32.40 -37.93
C ASN A 277 1.76 -31.71 -37.11
N LEU A 278 2.16 -30.49 -37.45
CA LEU A 278 3.15 -29.73 -36.68
C LEU A 278 2.64 -29.42 -35.27
N MET A 279 1.37 -29.02 -35.15
CA MET A 279 0.74 -28.77 -33.87
C MET A 279 0.57 -30.05 -33.05
N ASP A 280 0.10 -31.16 -33.65
CA ASP A 280 0.04 -32.48 -32.96
C ASP A 280 1.43 -32.91 -32.47
N MET A 281 2.48 -32.77 -33.30
CA MET A 281 3.86 -33.08 -32.90
C MET A 281 4.37 -32.22 -31.74
N GLN A 282 4.08 -30.91 -31.73
CA GLN A 282 4.51 -30.01 -30.64
C GLN A 282 3.79 -30.31 -29.33
N VAL A 283 2.46 -30.45 -29.35
CA VAL A 283 1.67 -30.77 -28.15
C VAL A 283 2.02 -32.16 -27.63
N LYS A 284 2.20 -33.13 -28.54
CA LYS A 284 2.64 -34.48 -28.18
C LYS A 284 4.03 -34.48 -27.54
N ALA A 285 4.99 -33.70 -28.03
CA ALA A 285 6.31 -33.58 -27.39
C ALA A 285 6.24 -33.05 -25.94
N ILE A 286 5.25 -32.23 -25.62
CA ILE A 286 5.00 -31.72 -24.25
C ILE A 286 4.28 -32.79 -23.39
N ALA A 287 3.39 -33.58 -23.97
CA ALA A 287 2.79 -34.72 -23.28
C ALA A 287 3.81 -35.85 -23.02
N ASP A 288 4.68 -36.15 -23.99
CA ASP A 288 5.72 -37.19 -23.93
C ASP A 288 6.84 -36.83 -22.91
N SER A 289 7.04 -35.55 -22.56
CA SER A 289 7.91 -35.16 -21.44
C SER A 289 7.28 -35.42 -20.07
N GLY A 290 5.99 -35.76 -20.03
CA GLY A 290 5.22 -36.04 -18.83
C GLY A 290 4.68 -34.79 -18.12
N ALA A 291 4.48 -33.67 -18.82
CA ALA A 291 3.72 -32.54 -18.29
C ALA A 291 2.22 -32.91 -18.25
N ASN A 292 1.53 -32.56 -17.15
CA ASN A 292 0.08 -32.78 -17.01
C ASN A 292 -0.70 -31.46 -17.09
N VAL A 293 -0.06 -30.34 -16.71
CA VAL A 293 -0.64 -29.00 -16.72
C VAL A 293 0.25 -28.08 -17.55
N VAL A 294 -0.37 -27.32 -18.46
CA VAL A 294 0.30 -26.38 -19.34
C VAL A 294 -0.29 -24.99 -19.10
N VAL A 295 0.57 -24.06 -18.68
CA VAL A 295 0.18 -22.69 -18.33
C VAL A 295 0.72 -21.72 -19.37
N THR A 296 -0.14 -20.94 -20.01
CA THR A 296 0.24 -20.13 -21.18
C THR A 296 -0.03 -18.65 -20.97
N GLY A 297 0.97 -17.81 -21.24
CA GLY A 297 0.90 -16.35 -21.10
C GLY A 297 0.16 -15.63 -22.23
N GLY A 298 -0.04 -16.30 -23.38
CA GLY A 298 -0.70 -15.73 -24.56
C GLY A 298 -2.13 -16.22 -24.78
N LYS A 299 -2.55 -16.23 -26.05
CA LYS A 299 -3.76 -16.93 -26.52
C LYS A 299 -3.46 -18.42 -26.68
N VAL A 300 -4.51 -19.24 -26.64
CA VAL A 300 -4.49 -20.65 -27.06
C VAL A 300 -5.22 -20.73 -28.40
N ALA A 301 -4.71 -21.52 -29.35
CA ALA A 301 -5.38 -21.78 -30.63
C ALA A 301 -6.26 -23.04 -30.55
N ASP A 302 -7.40 -23.04 -31.24
CA ASP A 302 -8.41 -24.12 -31.17
C ASP A 302 -7.85 -25.49 -31.57
N MET A 303 -6.95 -25.55 -32.57
CA MET A 303 -6.25 -26.78 -32.94
C MET A 303 -5.32 -27.28 -31.82
N ALA A 304 -4.59 -26.36 -31.16
CA ALA A 304 -3.70 -26.69 -30.06
C ALA A 304 -4.49 -27.20 -28.84
N LEU A 305 -5.66 -26.59 -28.58
CA LEU A 305 -6.59 -27.01 -27.55
C LEU A 305 -7.16 -28.41 -27.81
N HIS A 306 -7.60 -28.69 -29.04
CA HIS A 306 -8.08 -30.03 -29.42
C HIS A 306 -7.02 -31.12 -29.17
N TYR A 307 -5.75 -30.88 -29.54
CA TYR A 307 -4.68 -31.83 -29.24
C TYR A 307 -4.35 -31.92 -27.75
N ALA A 308 -4.38 -30.81 -27.02
CA ALA A 308 -4.16 -30.84 -25.57
C ALA A 308 -5.23 -31.69 -24.86
N ASN A 309 -6.51 -31.54 -25.24
CA ASN A 309 -7.60 -32.38 -24.72
C ASN A 309 -7.42 -33.86 -25.10
N LYS A 310 -7.05 -34.17 -26.36
CA LYS A 310 -6.73 -35.54 -26.83
C LYS A 310 -5.62 -36.20 -25.99
N TYR A 311 -4.66 -35.42 -25.48
CA TYR A 311 -3.58 -35.89 -24.60
C TYR A 311 -3.88 -35.74 -23.09
N ASN A 312 -5.09 -35.30 -22.72
CA ASN A 312 -5.51 -35.01 -21.35
C ASN A 312 -4.62 -33.99 -20.61
N LEU A 313 -4.14 -32.97 -21.32
CA LEU A 313 -3.40 -31.84 -20.74
C LEU A 313 -4.35 -30.76 -20.23
N MET A 314 -4.18 -30.35 -18.97
CA MET A 314 -4.93 -29.22 -18.40
C MET A 314 -4.31 -27.90 -18.88
N LEU A 315 -5.03 -27.16 -19.75
CA LEU A 315 -4.62 -25.84 -20.23
C LEU A 315 -5.17 -24.70 -19.37
N VAL A 316 -4.28 -23.86 -18.85
CA VAL A 316 -4.62 -22.68 -18.02
C VAL A 316 -4.00 -21.42 -18.62
N ARG A 317 -4.82 -20.40 -18.83
CA ARG A 317 -4.39 -19.17 -19.51
C ARG A 317 -4.17 -17.99 -18.55
N LEU A 318 -2.94 -17.51 -18.46
CA LEU A 318 -2.52 -16.41 -17.57
C LEU A 318 -1.92 -15.21 -18.33
N ASN A 319 -2.77 -14.32 -18.85
CA ASN A 319 -2.34 -13.12 -19.59
C ASN A 319 -1.42 -12.15 -18.79
N SER A 320 -1.40 -12.22 -17.46
CA SER A 320 -0.61 -11.34 -16.60
C SER A 320 0.83 -11.87 -16.44
N LYS A 321 1.81 -11.09 -16.90
CA LYS A 321 3.24 -11.41 -16.74
C LYS A 321 3.67 -11.51 -15.27
N TRP A 322 3.02 -10.75 -14.39
CA TRP A 322 3.28 -10.78 -12.94
C TRP A 322 2.77 -12.08 -12.31
N ASP A 323 1.57 -12.52 -12.73
CA ASP A 323 0.95 -13.76 -12.29
C ASP A 323 1.75 -14.98 -12.72
N LEU A 324 2.18 -15.01 -14.00
CA LEU A 324 3.03 -16.06 -14.54
C LEU A 324 4.38 -16.14 -13.79
N ARG A 325 5.03 -14.99 -13.53
CA ARG A 325 6.27 -14.93 -12.75
C ARG A 325 6.09 -15.37 -11.29
N ARG A 326 4.95 -15.07 -10.67
CA ARG A 326 4.60 -15.54 -9.31
C ARG A 326 4.35 -17.06 -9.31
N LEU A 327 3.64 -17.60 -10.29
CA LEU A 327 3.42 -19.04 -10.42
C LEU A 327 4.72 -19.83 -10.61
N CYS A 328 5.64 -19.33 -11.46
CA CYS A 328 6.99 -19.89 -11.57
C CYS A 328 7.69 -20.01 -10.21
N LYS A 329 7.57 -19.00 -9.33
CA LYS A 329 8.14 -19.06 -7.97
C LYS A 329 7.43 -20.07 -7.06
N THR A 330 6.11 -20.25 -7.16
CA THR A 330 5.40 -21.20 -6.28
C THR A 330 5.69 -22.64 -6.63
N VAL A 331 5.61 -22.95 -7.93
CA VAL A 331 5.68 -24.31 -8.45
C VAL A 331 7.14 -24.74 -8.71
N GLY A 332 8.09 -23.79 -8.68
CA GLY A 332 9.49 -24.01 -9.05
C GLY A 332 9.75 -24.08 -10.56
N ALA A 333 8.73 -23.83 -11.39
CA ALA A 333 8.81 -23.91 -12.84
C ALA A 333 9.61 -22.73 -13.45
N THR A 334 10.32 -22.97 -14.55
CA THR A 334 10.89 -21.90 -15.37
C THR A 334 9.90 -21.47 -16.47
N ALA A 335 9.94 -20.19 -16.84
CA ALA A 335 9.06 -19.65 -17.89
C ALA A 335 9.71 -19.82 -19.28
N LEU A 336 9.20 -20.76 -20.07
CA LEU A 336 9.70 -21.04 -21.41
C LEU A 336 9.21 -19.99 -22.44
N PRO A 337 10.07 -19.50 -23.34
CA PRO A 337 9.70 -18.50 -24.36
C PRO A 337 9.22 -19.10 -25.68
N ARG A 338 9.27 -20.42 -25.85
CA ARG A 338 8.88 -21.14 -27.08
C ARG A 338 8.16 -22.44 -26.72
N LEU A 339 7.31 -22.92 -27.62
CA LEU A 339 6.68 -24.25 -27.55
C LEU A 339 7.70 -25.35 -27.88
N THR A 340 8.63 -25.58 -26.97
CA THR A 340 9.57 -26.70 -26.98
C THR A 340 9.22 -27.68 -25.84
N PRO A 341 9.53 -28.98 -25.98
CA PRO A 341 9.36 -29.93 -24.89
C PRO A 341 10.16 -29.45 -23.67
N PRO A 342 9.54 -29.34 -22.48
CA PRO A 342 10.20 -28.88 -21.27
C PRO A 342 11.09 -29.98 -20.72
N THR A 343 12.25 -29.63 -20.16
CA THR A 343 13.06 -30.58 -19.40
C THR A 343 12.47 -30.83 -18.00
N LEU A 344 12.88 -31.91 -17.35
CA LEU A 344 12.42 -32.26 -15.99
C LEU A 344 12.83 -31.22 -14.93
N GLU A 345 13.89 -30.42 -15.19
CA GLU A 345 14.35 -29.35 -14.30
C GLU A 345 13.60 -28.02 -14.53
N GLU A 346 12.98 -27.85 -15.70
CA GLU A 346 12.20 -26.65 -16.06
C GLU A 346 10.72 -26.79 -15.67
N MET A 347 10.21 -28.03 -15.56
CA MET A 347 8.87 -28.32 -15.07
C MET A 347 8.77 -28.12 -13.56
N GLY A 348 7.74 -27.40 -13.13
CA GLY A 348 7.42 -27.29 -11.72
C GLY A 348 6.57 -28.46 -11.20
N HIS A 349 6.52 -28.62 -9.88
CA HIS A 349 5.64 -29.56 -9.18
C HIS A 349 4.53 -28.85 -8.38
N CYS A 350 3.29 -29.33 -8.47
CA CYS A 350 2.16 -28.88 -7.68
C CYS A 350 1.31 -30.08 -7.22
N ASP A 351 1.02 -30.19 -5.93
CA ASP A 351 0.35 -31.38 -5.38
C ASP A 351 -1.09 -31.53 -5.90
N SER A 352 -1.80 -30.41 -6.10
CA SER A 352 -3.12 -30.40 -6.73
C SER A 352 -3.40 -29.13 -7.52
N VAL A 353 -3.87 -29.28 -8.76
CA VAL A 353 -4.40 -28.19 -9.58
C VAL A 353 -5.84 -28.53 -9.95
N TYR A 354 -6.79 -27.67 -9.59
CA TYR A 354 -8.20 -27.92 -9.88
C TYR A 354 -8.99 -26.64 -10.12
N LEU A 355 -10.04 -26.76 -10.92
CA LEU A 355 -11.07 -25.75 -11.08
C LEU A 355 -12.07 -25.86 -9.92
N SER A 356 -12.32 -24.75 -9.26
CA SER A 356 -13.30 -24.60 -8.18
C SER A 356 -14.26 -23.48 -8.53
N GLU A 357 -15.54 -23.67 -8.26
CA GLU A 357 -16.52 -22.60 -8.35
C GLU A 357 -16.68 -21.94 -6.97
N VAL A 358 -16.40 -20.64 -6.89
CA VAL A 358 -16.40 -19.91 -5.63
C VAL A 358 -17.27 -18.66 -5.80
N GLY A 359 -18.55 -18.78 -5.46
CA GLY A 359 -19.56 -17.73 -5.65
C GLY A 359 -19.73 -17.36 -7.11
N ASP A 360 -20.24 -18.31 -7.89
CA ASP A 360 -20.61 -18.21 -9.30
C ASP A 360 -19.45 -17.79 -10.24
N THR A 361 -18.22 -17.75 -9.70
CA THR A 361 -16.98 -17.45 -10.40
C THR A 361 -16.10 -18.69 -10.39
N GLN A 362 -15.80 -19.22 -11.56
CA GLN A 362 -14.80 -20.28 -11.71
C GLN A 362 -13.39 -19.73 -11.43
N VAL A 363 -12.64 -20.47 -10.63
CA VAL A 363 -11.25 -20.17 -10.29
C VAL A 363 -10.38 -21.41 -10.44
N VAL A 364 -9.21 -21.28 -11.07
CA VAL A 364 -8.16 -22.30 -11.01
C VAL A 364 -7.37 -22.11 -9.72
N VAL A 365 -7.28 -23.17 -8.93
CA VAL A 365 -6.51 -23.24 -7.68
C VAL A 365 -5.31 -24.16 -7.92
N PHE A 366 -4.10 -23.61 -7.74
CA PHE A 366 -2.85 -24.35 -7.62
C PHE A 366 -2.56 -24.46 -6.12
N LYS A 367 -2.83 -25.63 -5.52
CA LYS A 367 -2.70 -25.87 -4.08
C LYS A 367 -1.56 -26.83 -3.79
N HIS A 368 -0.70 -26.44 -2.85
CA HIS A 368 0.31 -27.31 -2.25
C HIS A 368 -0.18 -27.81 -0.89
N GLU A 369 0.19 -29.03 -0.52
CA GLU A 369 -0.11 -29.64 0.79
C GLU A 369 1.08 -29.56 1.74
N LYS A 370 2.30 -29.44 1.21
CA LYS A 370 3.51 -29.16 2.00
C LYS A 370 3.67 -27.65 2.22
N GLU A 371 4.11 -27.27 3.42
CA GLU A 371 4.34 -25.88 3.84
C GLU A 371 5.50 -25.18 3.09
N ASP A 372 6.28 -25.90 2.27
CA ASP A 372 7.37 -25.35 1.43
C ASP A 372 6.88 -24.42 0.28
N GLY A 373 5.59 -24.07 0.22
CA GLY A 373 5.02 -23.23 -0.83
C GLY A 373 5.43 -21.76 -0.69
N ALA A 374 6.21 -21.26 -1.66
CA ALA A 374 6.80 -19.92 -1.60
C ALA A 374 5.81 -18.73 -1.63
N ILE A 375 4.52 -18.94 -1.92
CA ILE A 375 3.45 -17.91 -1.95
C ILE A 375 2.15 -18.55 -1.47
N SER A 376 1.41 -17.85 -0.61
CA SER A 376 0.02 -18.18 -0.22
C SER A 376 -0.96 -17.12 -0.71
N THR A 377 -2.19 -17.53 -0.99
CA THR A 377 -3.26 -16.64 -1.44
C THR A 377 -4.37 -16.56 -0.40
N ILE A 378 -4.69 -15.35 0.05
CA ILE A 378 -5.87 -15.05 0.87
C ILE A 378 -7.02 -14.79 -0.09
N LEU A 379 -8.00 -15.69 -0.09
CA LEU A 379 -9.24 -15.55 -0.86
C LEU A 379 -10.24 -14.74 -0.03
N ILE A 380 -10.45 -13.49 -0.42
CA ILE A 380 -11.34 -12.55 0.28
C ILE A 380 -12.72 -12.61 -0.37
N ARG A 381 -13.75 -12.81 0.46
CA ARG A 381 -15.16 -12.76 0.08
C ARG A 381 -15.78 -11.44 0.54
N GLY A 382 -16.60 -10.83 -0.29
CA GLY A 382 -17.28 -9.59 0.09
C GLY A 382 -18.44 -9.22 -0.83
N SER A 383 -19.43 -8.54 -0.27
CA SER A 383 -20.68 -8.18 -0.96
C SER A 383 -20.52 -7.06 -2.00
N THR A 384 -19.49 -6.22 -1.87
CA THR A 384 -19.22 -5.08 -2.76
C THR A 384 -17.71 -4.92 -3.00
N ASP A 385 -17.33 -4.48 -4.20
CA ASP A 385 -15.91 -4.28 -4.55
C ASP A 385 -15.24 -3.21 -3.67
N ASN A 386 -15.93 -2.11 -3.37
CA ASN A 386 -15.40 -1.05 -2.50
C ASN A 386 -14.99 -1.58 -1.11
N LEU A 387 -15.79 -2.49 -0.53
CA LEU A 387 -15.47 -3.11 0.76
C LEU A 387 -14.26 -4.05 0.62
N MET A 388 -14.18 -4.83 -0.46
CA MET A 388 -13.04 -5.72 -0.70
C MET A 388 -11.74 -4.96 -0.98
N ASP A 389 -11.80 -3.79 -1.61
CA ASP A 389 -10.66 -2.89 -1.80
C ASP A 389 -10.11 -2.38 -0.44
N ASP A 390 -10.99 -2.07 0.51
CA ASP A 390 -10.56 -1.67 1.86
C ASP A 390 -10.04 -2.86 2.70
N ILE A 391 -10.60 -4.07 2.55
CA ILE A 391 -10.05 -5.27 3.20
C ILE A 391 -8.68 -5.64 2.59
N GLU A 392 -8.51 -5.54 1.27
CA GLU A 392 -7.21 -5.77 0.62
C GLU A 392 -6.12 -4.84 1.19
N ARG A 393 -6.42 -3.55 1.38
CA ARG A 393 -5.53 -2.59 2.06
C ARG A 393 -5.30 -2.90 3.54
N ALA A 394 -6.25 -3.53 4.23
CA ALA A 394 -6.05 -3.96 5.63
C ALA A 394 -5.18 -5.22 5.71
N VAL A 395 -5.30 -6.11 4.74
CA VAL A 395 -4.44 -7.28 4.59
C VAL A 395 -3.00 -6.86 4.24
N ASP A 396 -2.81 -5.94 3.29
CA ASP A 396 -1.48 -5.46 2.91
C ASP A 396 -0.72 -4.83 4.10
N ASP A 397 -1.36 -4.00 4.93
CA ASP A 397 -0.77 -3.45 6.16
C ASP A 397 -0.52 -4.55 7.23
N GLY A 398 -1.41 -5.52 7.38
CA GLY A 398 -1.16 -6.69 8.24
C GLY A 398 0.06 -7.51 7.80
N VAL A 399 0.26 -7.65 6.49
CA VAL A 399 1.43 -8.33 5.89
C VAL A 399 2.71 -7.48 6.04
N ASN A 400 2.60 -6.16 5.91
CA ASN A 400 3.73 -5.24 6.11
C ASN A 400 4.15 -5.13 7.59
N THR A 401 3.20 -5.10 8.53
CA THR A 401 3.47 -5.15 9.97
C THR A 401 4.10 -6.50 10.36
N PHE A 402 3.71 -7.62 9.76
CA PHE A 402 4.44 -8.89 9.91
C PHE A 402 5.89 -8.81 9.36
N LYS A 403 6.11 -8.22 8.18
CA LYS A 403 7.46 -7.93 7.65
C LYS A 403 8.30 -7.08 8.62
N VAL A 404 7.68 -6.15 9.35
CA VAL A 404 8.37 -5.37 10.39
C VAL A 404 8.74 -6.24 11.58
N LEU A 405 7.82 -7.09 12.06
CA LEU A 405 8.05 -8.01 13.18
C LEU A 405 9.18 -9.02 12.91
N THR A 406 9.39 -9.46 11.66
CA THR A 406 10.54 -10.33 11.32
C THR A 406 11.89 -9.61 11.41
N ARG A 407 11.91 -8.28 11.29
CA ARG A 407 13.12 -7.45 11.40
C ARG A 407 13.37 -6.95 12.82
N ASP A 408 12.34 -6.46 13.49
CA ASP A 408 12.38 -5.95 14.85
C ASP A 408 11.14 -6.39 15.62
N LYS A 409 11.36 -7.17 16.68
CA LYS A 409 10.31 -7.80 17.48
C LYS A 409 9.74 -6.89 18.56
N ARG A 410 10.25 -5.66 18.72
CA ARG A 410 9.90 -4.74 19.81
C ARG A 410 8.57 -4.03 19.57
N LEU A 411 7.78 -3.94 20.63
CA LEU A 411 6.42 -3.40 20.62
C LEU A 411 6.24 -2.34 21.72
N VAL A 412 5.49 -1.29 21.40
CA VAL A 412 5.20 -0.16 22.28
C VAL A 412 3.68 -0.04 22.49
N PRO A 413 3.20 0.45 23.64
CA PRO A 413 1.77 0.57 23.90
C PRO A 413 1.14 1.62 22.97
N GLY A 414 0.07 1.24 22.28
CA GLY A 414 -0.65 2.10 21.33
C GLY A 414 -1.60 3.08 22.03
N GLY A 415 -2.66 3.48 21.33
CA GLY A 415 -3.77 4.24 21.92
C GLY A 415 -3.40 5.61 22.52
N GLY A 416 -2.28 6.20 22.12
CA GLY A 416 -1.78 7.47 22.66
C GLY A 416 -0.87 7.35 23.90
N ALA A 417 -0.63 6.14 24.43
CA ALA A 417 0.20 5.94 25.61
C ALA A 417 1.67 6.33 25.36
N THR A 418 2.26 5.78 24.29
CA THR A 418 3.63 6.12 23.88
C THR A 418 3.80 7.62 23.60
N GLU A 419 2.80 8.24 22.97
CA GLU A 419 2.81 9.67 22.64
C GLU A 419 2.77 10.58 23.88
N ILE A 420 1.96 10.29 24.88
CA ILE A 420 1.89 11.08 26.13
C ILE A 420 3.15 10.91 26.97
N GLU A 421 3.71 9.70 27.08
CA GLU A 421 4.96 9.49 27.82
C GLU A 421 6.16 10.16 27.11
N LEU A 422 6.20 10.17 25.77
CA LEU A 422 7.16 10.98 25.00
C LEU A 422 6.96 12.48 25.25
N ALA A 423 5.73 12.99 25.19
CA ALA A 423 5.43 14.40 25.46
C ALA A 423 5.94 14.84 26.84
N LYS A 424 5.64 14.05 27.87
CA LYS A 424 6.10 14.27 29.25
C LYS A 424 7.63 14.32 29.34
N GLN A 425 8.34 13.29 28.85
CA GLN A 425 9.80 13.22 28.97
C GLN A 425 10.53 14.27 28.13
N ILE A 426 10.04 14.59 26.93
CA ILE A 426 10.63 15.63 26.06
C ILE A 426 10.36 17.02 26.66
N THR A 427 9.22 17.26 27.32
CA THR A 427 8.96 18.51 28.05
C THR A 427 9.96 18.69 29.18
N SER A 428 10.22 17.66 29.99
CA SER A 428 11.24 17.69 31.04
C SER A 428 12.65 17.90 30.48
N TYR A 429 12.99 17.27 29.35
CA TYR A 429 14.26 17.52 28.66
C TYR A 429 14.37 18.99 28.21
N GLY A 430 13.29 19.57 27.66
CA GLY A 430 13.22 20.98 27.31
C GLY A 430 13.51 21.93 28.49
N GLU A 431 13.23 21.53 29.73
CA GLU A 431 13.58 22.31 30.93
C GLU A 431 15.06 22.25 31.29
N THR A 432 15.76 21.19 30.90
CA THR A 432 17.22 21.06 31.09
C THR A 432 18.04 21.81 30.05
N CYS A 433 17.48 22.07 28.86
CA CYS A 433 18.15 22.80 27.78
C CYS A 433 18.04 24.32 27.96
N PRO A 434 19.14 25.06 28.13
CA PRO A 434 19.12 26.52 28.13
C PRO A 434 19.04 27.08 26.69
N GLY A 435 18.46 28.28 26.54
CA GLY A 435 18.42 29.02 25.27
C GLY A 435 17.04 29.02 24.60
N LEU A 436 16.97 29.53 23.38
CA LEU A 436 15.71 29.67 22.63
C LEU A 436 15.14 28.31 22.16
N ASP A 437 16.02 27.32 21.94
CA ASP A 437 15.64 25.96 21.54
C ASP A 437 14.66 25.30 22.53
N GLN A 438 14.69 25.69 23.81
CA GLN A 438 13.75 25.24 24.84
C GLN A 438 12.29 25.37 24.40
N TYR A 439 11.93 26.50 23.78
CA TYR A 439 10.55 26.74 23.33
C TYR A 439 10.17 25.79 22.19
N ALA A 440 11.08 25.55 21.25
CA ALA A 440 10.88 24.60 20.16
C ALA A 440 10.81 23.15 20.67
N ILE A 441 11.64 22.75 21.64
CA ILE A 441 11.61 21.41 22.26
C ILE A 441 10.27 21.19 22.99
N LYS A 442 9.80 22.18 23.76
CA LYS A 442 8.49 22.10 24.45
C LYS A 442 7.32 22.05 23.45
N LYS A 443 7.37 22.80 22.35
CA LYS A 443 6.37 22.70 21.27
C LYS A 443 6.43 21.37 20.50
N PHE A 444 7.62 20.77 20.34
CA PHE A 444 7.75 19.42 19.77
C PHE A 444 7.09 18.36 20.68
N ALA A 445 7.21 18.52 22.00
CA ALA A 445 6.51 17.66 22.96
C ALA A 445 4.98 17.82 22.89
N GLU A 446 4.48 19.06 22.87
CA GLU A 446 3.05 19.38 22.73
C GLU A 446 2.45 18.80 21.42
N ALA A 447 3.24 18.68 20.35
CA ALA A 447 2.79 18.08 19.10
C ALA A 447 2.34 16.61 19.22
N PHE A 448 2.91 15.85 20.17
CA PHE A 448 2.51 14.46 20.40
C PHE A 448 1.09 14.34 20.96
N GLU A 449 0.60 15.34 21.70
CA GLU A 449 -0.77 15.35 22.23
C GLU A 449 -1.84 15.31 21.14
N ALA A 450 -1.52 15.75 19.92
CA ALA A 450 -2.48 15.76 18.82
C ALA A 450 -2.92 14.36 18.37
N ILE A 451 -2.14 13.31 18.68
CA ILE A 451 -2.47 11.92 18.36
C ILE A 451 -3.62 11.39 19.25
N PRO A 452 -3.52 11.37 20.60
CA PRO A 452 -4.66 11.05 21.46
C PRO A 452 -5.80 12.08 21.32
N ARG A 453 -5.51 13.35 20.98
CA ARG A 453 -6.54 14.34 20.66
C ARG A 453 -7.39 13.92 19.46
N ALA A 454 -6.76 13.47 18.37
CA ALA A 454 -7.44 12.98 17.18
C ALA A 454 -8.26 11.70 17.45
N LEU A 455 -7.73 10.76 18.26
CA LEU A 455 -8.47 9.56 18.66
C LEU A 455 -9.73 9.90 19.47
N ALA A 456 -9.62 10.82 20.44
CA ALA A 456 -10.75 11.26 21.25
C ALA A 456 -11.80 12.01 20.41
N GLU A 457 -11.36 12.95 19.54
CA GLU A 457 -12.25 13.69 18.63
C GLU A 457 -13.01 12.77 17.67
N ASN A 458 -12.34 11.81 17.04
CA ASN A 458 -12.97 10.85 16.12
C ASN A 458 -13.94 9.90 16.85
N SER A 459 -13.77 9.73 18.16
CA SER A 459 -14.67 8.93 19.02
C SER A 459 -15.76 9.78 19.70
N GLY A 460 -15.85 11.08 19.41
CA GLY A 460 -16.84 11.99 20.00
C GLY A 460 -16.58 12.39 21.46
N VAL A 461 -15.43 12.00 22.03
CA VAL A 461 -15.05 12.27 23.42
C VAL A 461 -14.31 13.61 23.53
N LYS A 462 -14.50 14.34 24.64
CA LYS A 462 -13.83 15.62 24.89
C LYS A 462 -12.33 15.43 25.10
N ALA A 463 -11.54 15.70 24.06
CA ALA A 463 -10.10 15.47 24.08
C ALA A 463 -9.34 16.14 25.24
N ASN A 464 -9.74 17.37 25.65
CA ASN A 464 -9.10 18.06 26.79
C ASN A 464 -9.21 17.28 28.10
N GLU A 465 -10.32 16.56 28.31
CA GLU A 465 -10.53 15.72 29.49
C GLU A 465 -9.69 14.44 29.42
N VAL A 466 -9.65 13.80 28.25
CA VAL A 466 -8.82 12.61 27.98
C VAL A 466 -7.33 12.92 28.20
N ILE A 467 -6.81 13.97 27.58
CA ILE A 467 -5.39 14.36 27.69
C ILE A 467 -5.02 14.66 29.15
N SER A 468 -5.88 15.39 29.87
CA SER A 468 -5.65 15.72 31.28
C SER A 468 -5.61 14.47 32.18
N LYS A 469 -6.49 13.50 31.93
CA LYS A 469 -6.51 12.21 32.64
C LYS A 469 -5.30 11.34 32.29
N LEU A 470 -4.93 11.27 31.02
CA LEU A 470 -3.74 10.53 30.56
C LEU A 470 -2.48 11.09 31.23
N TYR A 471 -2.27 12.41 31.26
CA TYR A 471 -1.13 13.01 31.93
C TYR A 471 -1.07 12.68 33.43
N ALA A 472 -2.21 12.72 34.14
CA ALA A 472 -2.26 12.37 35.56
C ALA A 472 -1.79 10.92 35.80
N VAL A 473 -2.31 9.96 35.05
CA VAL A 473 -1.96 8.53 35.22
C VAL A 473 -0.52 8.24 34.77
N HIS A 474 -0.01 8.91 33.74
CA HIS A 474 1.40 8.83 33.37
C HIS A 474 2.32 9.49 34.41
N GLN A 475 1.86 10.52 35.13
CA GLN A 475 2.62 11.15 36.20
C GLN A 475 2.75 10.23 37.43
N GLU A 476 1.76 9.38 37.68
CA GLU A 476 1.81 8.31 38.69
C GLU A 476 2.77 7.16 38.31
N GLY A 477 3.23 7.10 37.05
CA GLY A 477 4.25 6.17 36.57
C GLY A 477 3.74 5.07 35.63
N ASN A 478 2.45 5.03 35.34
CA ASN A 478 1.83 3.99 34.52
C ASN A 478 1.97 4.30 33.02
N LYS A 479 3.09 3.87 32.42
CA LYS A 479 3.45 4.14 31.01
C LYS A 479 2.62 3.42 29.94
N ASN A 480 1.89 2.37 30.32
CA ASN A 480 1.13 1.53 29.38
C ASN A 480 -0.29 2.05 29.14
N VAL A 481 -0.73 3.06 29.88
CA VAL A 481 -2.14 3.47 29.92
C VAL A 481 -2.45 4.38 28.72
N GLY A 482 -3.39 3.97 27.88
CA GLY A 482 -3.85 4.71 26.71
C GLY A 482 -5.31 5.15 26.83
N PHE A 483 -5.79 5.81 25.78
CA PHE A 483 -7.20 6.16 25.64
C PHE A 483 -8.04 4.91 25.31
N ASP A 484 -9.11 4.68 26.06
CA ASP A 484 -10.07 3.62 25.74
C ASP A 484 -11.14 4.15 24.78
N ILE A 485 -11.21 3.54 23.59
CA ILE A 485 -12.10 3.95 22.49
C ILE A 485 -13.50 3.33 22.65
N GLU A 486 -13.61 2.21 23.38
CA GLU A 486 -14.90 1.51 23.59
C GLU A 486 -15.76 2.19 24.66
N ALA A 487 -15.15 3.03 25.49
CA ALA A 487 -15.83 3.75 26.56
C ALA A 487 -16.54 5.02 26.04
N GLU A 488 -17.83 5.16 26.35
CA GLU A 488 -18.61 6.39 26.05
C GLU A 488 -18.13 7.65 26.81
N SER A 489 -17.15 7.50 27.71
CA SER A 489 -16.60 8.57 28.55
C SER A 489 -15.09 8.66 28.37
N ALA A 490 -14.46 9.73 28.86
CA ALA A 490 -13.02 9.86 28.91
C ALA A 490 -12.41 8.89 29.94
N ALA A 491 -12.41 7.60 29.62
CA ALA A 491 -11.76 6.54 30.36
C ALA A 491 -10.37 6.26 29.79
N VAL A 492 -9.53 5.64 30.61
CA VAL A 492 -8.16 5.25 30.27
C VAL A 492 -7.95 3.81 30.71
N LYS A 493 -7.20 3.03 29.93
CA LYS A 493 -7.05 1.58 30.08
C LYS A 493 -5.61 1.18 29.80
N ASP A 494 -5.12 0.11 30.44
CA ASP A 494 -3.79 -0.42 30.10
C ASP A 494 -3.85 -1.06 28.70
N MET A 495 -3.02 -0.53 27.79
CA MET A 495 -2.99 -0.96 26.39
C MET A 495 -2.33 -2.34 26.21
N LEU A 496 -1.47 -2.76 27.14
CA LEU A 496 -0.91 -4.11 27.15
C LEU A 496 -1.98 -5.13 27.54
N GLU A 497 -2.80 -4.84 28.55
CA GLU A 497 -3.94 -5.69 28.91
C GLU A 497 -5.02 -5.72 27.82
N ALA A 498 -5.22 -4.61 27.10
CA ALA A 498 -6.12 -4.55 25.95
C ALA A 498 -5.55 -5.19 24.67
N GLY A 499 -4.26 -5.57 24.64
CA GLY A 499 -3.58 -6.07 23.43
C GLY A 499 -3.36 -5.00 22.34
N VAL A 500 -3.49 -3.71 22.66
CA VAL A 500 -3.34 -2.59 21.73
C VAL A 500 -1.88 -2.14 21.67
N LEU A 501 -1.11 -2.82 20.84
CA LEU A 501 0.32 -2.65 20.66
C LEU A 501 0.64 -2.14 19.25
N ASP A 502 1.58 -1.20 19.17
CA ASP A 502 2.15 -0.67 17.93
C ASP A 502 3.60 -1.17 17.74
N THR A 503 4.08 -1.24 16.50
CA THR A 503 5.49 -1.61 16.24
C THR A 503 6.46 -0.49 16.62
N TYR A 504 7.50 -0.82 17.39
CA TYR A 504 8.56 0.13 17.75
C TYR A 504 9.19 0.78 16.50
N LEU A 505 9.49 -0.07 15.51
CA LEU A 505 10.12 0.38 14.27
C LEU A 505 9.20 1.34 13.50
N GLY A 506 7.89 1.08 13.48
CA GLY A 506 6.88 1.94 12.88
C GLY A 506 6.86 3.35 13.47
N LYS A 507 6.78 3.48 14.80
CA LYS A 507 6.85 4.78 15.48
C LYS A 507 8.19 5.48 15.25
N SER A 508 9.31 4.75 15.29
CA SER A 508 10.66 5.31 15.11
C SER A 508 10.86 5.95 13.73
N TRP A 509 10.39 5.29 12.66
CA TRP A 509 10.40 5.86 11.31
C TRP A 509 9.38 6.97 11.16
N GLY A 510 8.18 6.82 11.73
CA GLY A 510 7.12 7.82 11.67
C GLY A 510 7.56 9.17 12.23
N ILE A 511 8.11 9.19 13.45
CA ILE A 511 8.62 10.41 14.10
C ILE A 511 9.73 11.05 13.26
N LYS A 512 10.67 10.23 12.76
CA LYS A 512 11.81 10.68 11.96
C LYS A 512 11.40 11.27 10.61
N LEU A 513 10.51 10.60 9.86
CA LEU A 513 10.02 11.05 8.56
C LEU A 513 9.16 12.31 8.69
N ALA A 514 8.25 12.34 9.66
CA ALA A 514 7.41 13.51 9.93
C ALA A 514 8.25 14.74 10.32
N THR A 515 9.22 14.57 11.22
CA THR A 515 10.13 15.67 11.61
C THR A 515 10.95 16.16 10.43
N ASN A 516 11.55 15.26 9.64
CA ASN A 516 12.33 15.63 8.46
C ASN A 516 11.48 16.37 7.42
N ALA A 517 10.23 15.96 7.23
CA ALA A 517 9.30 16.62 6.31
C ALA A 517 8.93 18.04 6.79
N ALA A 518 8.55 18.19 8.06
CA ALA A 518 8.25 19.49 8.67
C ALA A 518 9.47 20.43 8.63
N VAL A 519 10.65 19.95 9.03
CA VAL A 519 11.93 20.69 8.94
C VAL A 519 12.23 21.10 7.50
N THR A 520 12.02 20.23 6.52
CA THR A 520 12.29 20.58 5.11
C THR A 520 11.31 21.63 4.59
N VAL A 521 10.04 21.61 5.02
CA VAL A 521 9.05 22.65 4.69
C VAL A 521 9.42 23.99 5.33
N LEU A 522 9.86 24.00 6.61
CA LEU A 522 10.29 25.21 7.31
C LEU A 522 11.61 25.80 6.74
N ARG A 523 12.44 24.99 6.09
CA ARG A 523 13.67 25.47 5.40
C ARG A 523 13.39 26.25 4.10
N VAL A 524 12.16 26.26 3.59
CA VAL A 524 11.82 26.93 2.32
C VAL A 524 11.31 28.35 2.59
N ASP A 525 12.14 29.35 2.28
CA ASP A 525 11.83 30.79 2.39
C ASP A 525 11.16 31.37 1.13
N GLN A 526 11.39 30.75 -0.03
CA GLN A 526 10.97 31.21 -1.35
C GLN A 526 10.36 30.09 -2.19
N ILE A 527 9.25 30.38 -2.88
CA ILE A 527 8.54 29.45 -3.76
C ILE A 527 8.45 30.07 -5.16
N ILE A 528 9.11 29.43 -6.13
CA ILE A 528 9.02 29.79 -7.55
C ILE A 528 8.13 28.76 -8.25
N MET A 529 6.93 29.16 -8.64
CA MET A 529 6.02 28.33 -9.43
C MET A 529 6.03 28.77 -10.89
N ALA A 530 6.56 27.92 -11.76
CA ALA A 530 6.40 28.07 -13.20
C ALA A 530 4.92 27.95 -13.60
N LYS A 531 4.52 28.60 -14.69
CA LYS A 531 3.22 28.34 -15.33
C LYS A 531 3.14 26.84 -15.66
N PRO A 532 2.04 26.14 -15.34
CA PRO A 532 1.84 24.77 -15.79
C PRO A 532 2.05 24.69 -17.30
N ALA A 533 2.74 23.64 -17.75
CA ALA A 533 2.99 23.42 -19.17
C ALA A 533 1.65 23.06 -19.85
N GLY A 534 0.91 24.09 -20.25
CA GLY A 534 -0.23 23.96 -21.14
C GLY A 534 0.29 23.46 -22.48
N GLY A 535 0.22 22.14 -22.67
CA GLY A 535 0.19 21.57 -24.02
C GLY A 535 -0.93 22.26 -24.80
N PRO A 536 -0.82 22.36 -26.14
CA PRO A 536 -1.88 22.96 -26.94
C PRO A 536 -3.20 22.29 -26.59
N THR A 537 -4.22 23.10 -26.26
CA THR A 537 -5.59 22.60 -26.07
C THR A 537 -5.91 21.70 -27.27
N PRO A 538 -6.37 20.46 -27.06
CA PRO A 538 -6.73 19.58 -28.17
C PRO A 538 -7.71 20.36 -29.05
N PRO A 539 -7.48 20.44 -30.37
CA PRO A 539 -8.24 21.33 -31.22
C PRO A 539 -9.72 21.00 -31.06
N SER A 540 -10.48 21.96 -30.52
CA SER A 540 -11.93 21.87 -30.44
C SER A 540 -12.42 21.58 -31.85
N GLY A 541 -12.94 20.37 -32.07
CA GLY A 541 -13.34 19.93 -33.39
C GLY A 541 -14.23 20.99 -34.02
N LYS A 542 -13.87 21.43 -35.24
CA LYS A 542 -14.70 22.35 -36.00
C LYS A 542 -16.07 21.70 -36.14
N LYS A 543 -17.05 22.20 -35.39
CA LYS A 543 -18.44 22.07 -35.78
C LYS A 543 -18.61 22.76 -37.14
N ASP A 544 -19.59 22.25 -37.89
CA ASP A 544 -20.17 22.87 -39.08
C ASP A 544 -19.24 22.90 -40.30
N TRP A 545 -19.14 21.73 -40.97
CA TRP A 545 -18.65 21.59 -42.36
C TRP A 545 -19.55 20.70 -43.26
N ASP A 546 -20.75 20.36 -42.79
CA ASP A 546 -21.82 19.71 -43.58
C ASP A 546 -23.13 20.51 -43.42
N GLU A 547 -23.25 21.62 -44.14
CA GLU A 547 -24.57 22.11 -44.60
C GLU A 547 -24.61 21.92 -46.12
N ASP A 548 -25.53 21.08 -46.57
CA ASP A 548 -25.64 20.63 -47.95
C ASP A 548 -25.91 21.79 -48.93
N GLN A 549 -25.03 21.95 -49.93
CA GLN A 549 -25.40 22.65 -51.17
C GLN A 549 -26.19 21.70 -52.07
N ASN A 550 -27.52 21.78 -51.98
CA ASN A 550 -28.44 21.31 -53.01
C ASN A 550 -29.45 22.43 -53.33
N ASP A 551 -29.15 23.19 -54.38
CA ASP A 551 -30.06 24.00 -55.21
C ASP A 551 -29.49 24.06 -56.64
#